data_AF-M3ZCY4-F1
#
_entry.id   AF-M3ZCY4-F1
#
_cell.length_a   1.000
_cell.length_b   1.000
_cell.length_c   1.000
_cell.angle_alpha   90.00
_cell.angle_beta   90.00
_cell.angle_gamma   90.00
#
_symmetry.space_group_name_H-M   'P 1'
#
loop_
_entity.id
_entity.type
_entity.pdbx_description
1 polymer ?
#
loop_
_entity_poly.entity_id
_entity_poly.type
_entity_poly.pdbx_seq_one_letter_code
_entity_poly.pdbx_strand_id
1 'polypeptide(L)'
;MGISWLIYLVCISIYRIYECILGNGCLYHTSTTFSDNCLFKESVEENHYTTYSSMSHLGNYLAISHRGQLRRGSSVSPNQSCAHFLPRRI
;
A
#
# COMPACT_ATOMS: atom_id res chain seq x y z
N MET A 1 -19.62 -3.57 6.28
CA MET A 1 -19.08 -4.17 5.05
C MET A 1 -19.51 -3.29 3.89
N GLY A 2 -18.65 -2.49 3.25
CA GLY A 2 -19.08 -1.76 2.06
C GLY A 2 -18.32 -0.51 1.60
N ILE A 3 -17.32 0.00 2.34
CA ILE A 3 -16.66 1.27 1.95
C ILE A 3 -15.13 1.13 1.72
N SER A 4 -14.47 0.11 2.29
CA SER A 4 -12.99 -0.03 2.22
C SER A 4 -12.45 -0.37 0.82
N TRP A 5 -13.22 -1.07 -0.03
CA TRP A 5 -12.77 -1.40 -1.40
C TRP A 5 -12.80 -0.23 -2.39
N LEU A 6 -13.58 0.83 -2.11
CA LEU A 6 -13.75 1.96 -3.03
C LEU A 6 -12.58 2.95 -2.99
N ILE A 7 -11.85 3.05 -1.87
CA ILE A 7 -10.75 4.01 -1.74
C ILE A 7 -9.53 3.60 -2.58
N TYR A 8 -9.24 2.30 -2.68
CA TYR A 8 -8.15 1.78 -3.53
C TYR A 8 -8.39 1.97 -5.02
N LEU A 9 -9.66 1.92 -5.45
CA LEU A 9 -10.03 1.94 -6.87
C LEU A 9 -10.17 3.36 -7.42
N VAL A 10 -10.50 4.34 -6.58
CA VAL A 10 -10.82 5.71 -7.02
C VAL A 10 -9.58 6.57 -7.27
N CYS A 11 -8.51 6.46 -6.48
CA CYS A 11 -7.29 7.28 -6.70
C CYS A 11 -6.46 6.82 -7.93
N ILE A 12 -6.69 5.59 -8.41
CA ILE A 12 -6.02 4.99 -9.58
C ILE A 12 -6.71 5.38 -10.91
N SER A 13 -7.95 5.88 -10.86
CA SER A 13 -8.83 5.93 -12.04
C SER A 13 -8.48 7.00 -13.10
N ILE A 14 -7.77 8.07 -12.74
CA ILE A 14 -7.49 9.17 -13.70
C ILE A 14 -6.33 8.83 -14.66
N TYR A 15 -5.31 8.10 -14.19
CA TYR A 15 -4.11 7.75 -15.00
C TYR A 15 -3.93 6.24 -15.20
N ARG A 16 -4.75 5.41 -14.55
CA ARG A 16 -4.69 3.94 -14.57
C ARG A 16 -3.29 3.41 -14.24
N ILE A 17 -2.71 3.85 -13.12
CA ILE A 17 -1.41 3.38 -12.61
C ILE A 17 -1.65 2.59 -11.32
N TYR A 18 -1.20 1.35 -11.30
CA TYR A 18 -1.26 0.46 -10.14
C TYR A 18 0.10 0.46 -9.44
N GLU A 19 0.09 0.63 -8.13
CA GLU A 19 1.26 0.36 -7.29
C GLU A 19 1.23 -1.11 -6.85
N CYS A 20 2.38 -1.77 -6.93
CA CYS A 20 2.50 -3.20 -6.73
C CYS A 20 3.80 -3.54 -6.01
N ILE A 21 3.84 -4.69 -5.33
CA ILE A 21 5.00 -5.14 -4.55
C ILE A 21 5.44 -6.55 -4.93
N LEU A 22 6.75 -6.73 -5.10
CA LEU A 22 7.37 -8.04 -5.35
C LEU A 22 7.62 -8.79 -4.03
N GLY A 23 7.84 -10.09 -4.10
CA GLY A 23 8.10 -10.92 -2.92
C GLY A 23 9.33 -10.51 -2.10
N ASN A 24 10.34 -9.90 -2.73
CA ASN A 24 11.50 -9.34 -2.03
C ASN A 24 11.20 -7.99 -1.32
N GLY A 25 9.98 -7.48 -1.43
CA GLY A 25 9.52 -6.22 -0.85
C GLY A 25 9.80 -4.98 -1.70
N CYS A 26 10.32 -5.12 -2.93
CA CYS A 26 10.49 -3.98 -3.83
C CYS A 26 9.15 -3.53 -4.41
N LEU A 27 8.89 -2.22 -4.34
CA LEU A 27 7.70 -1.58 -4.92
C LEU A 27 7.96 -1.18 -6.37
N TYR A 28 6.94 -1.29 -7.21
CA TYR A 28 6.95 -0.89 -8.60
C TYR A 28 5.58 -0.38 -9.05
N HIS A 29 5.55 0.34 -10.17
CA HIS A 29 4.34 0.86 -10.77
C HIS A 29 4.10 0.22 -12.15
N THR A 30 2.84 -0.01 -12.49
CA THR A 30 2.44 -0.51 -13.81
C THR A 30 1.15 0.15 -14.26
N SER A 31 1.06 0.53 -15.53
CA SER A 31 -0.18 1.07 -16.13
C SER A 31 -0.93 0.09 -17.02
N THR A 32 -0.32 -1.07 -17.30
CA THR A 32 -0.78 -2.01 -18.32
C THR A 32 -1.50 -3.20 -17.73
N THR A 33 -0.92 -3.81 -16.69
CA THR A 33 -1.37 -5.10 -16.16
C THR A 33 -1.58 -5.04 -14.66
N PHE A 34 -2.81 -5.28 -14.22
CA PHE A 34 -3.14 -5.53 -12.83
C PHE A 34 -2.81 -6.98 -12.46
N SER A 35 -2.29 -7.21 -11.26
CA SER A 35 -1.94 -8.54 -10.76
C SER A 35 -2.10 -8.62 -9.25
N ASP A 36 -1.99 -9.82 -8.68
CA ASP A 36 -2.11 -10.03 -7.23
C ASP A 36 -1.02 -9.33 -6.42
N ASN A 37 0.09 -8.93 -7.06
CA ASN A 37 1.13 -8.10 -6.45
C ASN A 37 0.64 -6.67 -6.15
N CYS A 38 -0.45 -6.24 -6.76
CA CYS A 38 -1.03 -4.90 -6.61
C CYS A 38 -2.17 -4.86 -5.59
N LEU A 39 -2.48 -6.00 -4.97
CA LEU A 39 -3.51 -6.11 -3.94
C LEU A 39 -2.91 -5.90 -2.54
N PHE A 40 -3.46 -4.92 -1.83
CA PHE A 40 -3.11 -4.61 -0.45
C PHE A 40 -4.32 -4.74 0.46
N LYS A 41 -4.09 -5.21 1.67
CA LYS A 41 -5.07 -5.24 2.76
C LYS A 41 -4.95 -3.97 3.58
N GLU A 42 -6.06 -3.27 3.72
CA GLU A 42 -6.19 -2.13 4.63
C GLU A 42 -6.35 -2.64 6.06
N SER A 43 -5.55 -2.10 6.98
CA SER A 43 -5.73 -2.36 8.42
C SER A 43 -5.62 -1.05 9.19
N VAL A 44 -6.55 -0.82 10.11
CA VAL A 44 -6.49 0.31 11.04
C VAL A 44 -5.77 -0.18 12.29
N GLU A 45 -4.65 0.46 12.60
CA GLU A 45 -3.82 0.13 13.76
C GLU A 45 -4.35 0.78 15.04
N GLU A 46 -3.86 0.33 16.20
CA GLU A 46 -4.25 0.86 17.52
C GLU A 46 -4.00 2.36 17.66
N ASN A 47 -3.01 2.89 16.95
CA ASN A 47 -2.68 4.32 16.93
C ASN A 47 -3.54 5.15 15.94
N HIS A 48 -4.60 4.55 15.40
CA HIS A 48 -5.53 5.14 14.42
C HIS A 48 -4.93 5.49 13.05
N TYR A 49 -3.70 5.05 12.76
CA TYR A 49 -3.17 5.10 11.41
C TYR A 49 -3.60 3.88 10.61
N THR A 50 -3.56 4.01 9.29
CA THR A 50 -3.83 2.91 8.36
C THR A 50 -2.52 2.34 7.84
N THR A 51 -2.43 1.01 7.81
CA THR A 51 -1.35 0.26 7.16
C THR A 51 -1.88 -0.50 5.95
N TYR A 52 -0.97 -0.76 5.02
CA TYR A 52 -1.26 -1.47 3.77
C TYR A 52 -0.30 -2.66 3.63
N SER A 53 -0.79 -3.87 3.91
CA SER A 53 0.01 -5.10 3.78
C SER A 53 -0.26 -5.81 2.46
N SER A 54 0.74 -6.43 1.86
CA SER A 54 0.54 -7.21 0.63
C SER A 54 -0.35 -8.43 0.91
N MET A 55 -1.34 -8.66 0.04
CA MET A 55 -2.16 -9.88 0.10
C MET A 55 -1.38 -11.12 -0.34
N SER A 56 -0.45 -10.96 -1.29
CA SER A 56 0.29 -12.06 -1.92
C SER A 56 1.62 -12.37 -1.24
N HIS A 57 2.23 -11.36 -0.59
CA HIS A 57 3.54 -11.47 0.03
C HIS A 57 3.48 -11.09 1.50
N LEU A 58 3.15 -12.05 2.36
CA LEU A 58 3.00 -11.85 3.80
C LEU A 58 4.25 -11.20 4.42
N GLY A 59 4.04 -10.23 5.30
CA GLY A 59 5.11 -9.47 5.96
C GLY A 59 5.66 -8.31 5.14
N ASN A 60 5.21 -8.09 3.91
CA ASN A 60 5.54 -6.90 3.14
C ASN A 60 4.48 -5.80 3.31
N TYR A 61 4.95 -4.57 3.51
CA TYR A 61 4.10 -3.39 3.71
C TYR A 61 4.42 -2.29 2.72
N LEU A 62 3.39 -1.52 2.32
CA LEU A 62 3.58 -0.22 1.68
C LEU A 62 4.28 0.70 2.68
N ALA A 63 5.34 1.38 2.25
CA ALA A 63 6.07 2.27 3.15
C ALA A 63 6.83 3.36 2.39
N ILE A 64 6.85 4.54 2.98
CA ILE A 64 7.57 5.71 2.47
C ILE A 64 8.49 6.28 3.54
N SER A 65 9.67 6.76 3.14
CA SER A 65 10.58 7.47 4.02
C SER A 65 10.05 8.87 4.32
N HIS A 66 10.60 9.52 5.35
CA HIS A 66 10.30 10.93 5.66
C HIS A 66 10.60 11.89 4.49
N ARG A 67 11.40 11.46 3.49
CA ARG A 67 11.70 12.21 2.27
C ARG A 67 10.76 11.89 1.11
N GLY A 68 9.73 11.08 1.33
CA GLY A 68 8.79 10.64 0.29
C GLY A 68 9.33 9.54 -0.64
N GLN A 69 10.42 8.87 -0.27
CA GLN A 69 10.98 7.78 -1.08
C GLN A 69 10.38 6.44 -0.67
N LEU A 70 10.07 5.58 -1.65
CA LEU A 70 9.59 4.22 -1.38
C LEU A 70 10.62 3.42 -0.57
N ARG A 71 10.15 2.69 0.43
CA ARG A 71 10.96 1.76 1.21
C ARG A 71 10.67 0.32 0.78
N ARG A 72 11.67 -0.54 0.97
CA ARG A 72 11.49 -1.98 0.76
C ARG A 72 10.55 -2.53 1.83
N GLY A 73 9.39 -3.03 1.43
CA GLY A 73 8.33 -3.48 2.34
C GLY A 73 8.77 -4.60 3.28
N SER A 74 9.70 -5.46 2.85
CA SER A 74 10.25 -6.56 3.67
C SER A 74 11.13 -6.08 4.83
N SER A 75 11.56 -4.82 4.79
CA SER A 75 12.38 -4.21 5.85
C SER A 75 11.55 -3.39 6.85
N VAL A 76 10.22 -3.40 6.70
CA VAL A 76 9.30 -2.52 7.41
C VAL A 76 8.33 -3.33 8.27
N SER A 77 8.17 -2.89 9.51
CA SER A 77 7.17 -3.41 10.44
C SER A 77 5.94 -2.49 10.46
N PRO A 78 4.72 -3.01 10.69
CA PRO A 78 3.50 -2.21 10.76
C PRO A 78 3.55 -1.12 11.84
N ASN A 79 4.39 -1.27 12.87
CA ASN A 79 4.53 -0.30 13.95
C ASN A 79 5.46 0.89 13.59
N GLN A 80 6.14 0.84 12.44
CA GLN A 80 7.01 1.92 12.01
C GLN A 80 6.20 3.04 11.36
N SER A 81 6.50 4.29 11.72
CA SER A 81 5.82 5.47 11.17
C SER A 81 5.89 5.60 9.65
N CYS A 82 6.89 4.99 9.01
CA CYS A 82 6.98 4.94 7.54
C CYS A 82 5.89 4.09 6.87
N ALA A 83 5.20 3.23 7.61
CA ALA A 83 4.08 2.41 7.13
C ALA A 83 2.70 3.00 7.50
N HIS A 84 2.68 4.14 8.19
CA HIS A 84 1.46 4.76 8.70
C HIS A 84 0.93 5.81 7.74
N PHE A 85 -0.28 5.59 7.25
CA PHE A 85 -0.96 6.47 6.30
C PHE A 85 -2.25 7.03 6.91
N LEU A 86 -2.60 8.23 6.47
CA LEU A 86 -3.89 8.86 6.76
C LEU A 86 -4.65 9.00 5.43
N PRO A 87 -5.72 8.23 5.21
CA PRO A 87 -6.57 8.37 4.04
C PRO A 87 -7.14 9.79 3.98
N ARG A 88 -6.82 10.52 2.90
CA ARG A 88 -7.41 11.84 2.63
C ARG A 88 -8.51 11.69 1.59
N ARG A 89 -9.60 12.45 1.79
CA ARG A 89 -10.58 12.65 0.73
C ARG A 89 -9.96 13.59 -0.32
N ILE A 90 -10.06 13.21 -1.58
CA ILE A 90 -9.60 13.96 -2.74
C ILE A 90 -10.83 14.37 -3.55
#